data_AF-A0A9X9Q3P7-F1
#
_entry.id   AF-A0A9X9Q3P7-F1
#
_cell.length_a   1.000
_cell.length_b   1.000
_cell.length_c   1.000
_cell.angle_alpha   90.00
_cell.angle_beta   90.00
_cell.angle_gamma   90.00
#
_symmetry.space_group_name_H-M   'P 1'
#
loop_
_entity.id
_entity.type
_entity.pdbx_description
1 polymer ?
#
loop_
_entity_poly.entity_id
_entity_poly.type
_entity_poly.pdbx_seq_one_letter_code
_entity_poly.pdbx_strand_id
1 'polypeptide(L)'
;MALQQEGFDRKKRGYRDINEIDINMNDPLFTKQWYLINTGQADGTPGLDLNVAEAWELGYTGKGVTIGIMDDGIDYLHPDLASNYNAEASYDFSGNDPYPYPRYTDDWFNR
;
A
#
# COMPACT_ATOMS: atom_id res chain seq x y z
N MET A 1 -33.04 6.26 -45.35
CA MET A 1 -32.27 5.26 -44.59
C MET A 1 -31.85 5.91 -43.28
N ALA A 2 -32.24 5.35 -42.14
CA ALA A 2 -31.83 5.87 -40.84
C ALA A 2 -30.44 5.28 -40.50
N LEU A 3 -29.47 6.14 -40.21
CA LEU A 3 -28.15 5.76 -39.70
C LEU A 3 -28.29 5.50 -38.19
N GLN A 4 -27.97 4.29 -37.76
CA GLN A 4 -27.86 3.93 -36.35
C GLN A 4 -26.66 4.67 -35.76
N GLN A 5 -26.89 5.53 -34.76
CA GLN A 5 -25.79 6.10 -33.98
C GLN A 5 -25.14 4.99 -33.16
N GLU A 6 -23.81 4.93 -33.20
CA GLU A 6 -23.04 4.03 -32.33
C GLU A 6 -23.42 4.29 -30.87
N GLY A 7 -23.81 3.22 -30.18
CA GLY A 7 -24.21 3.31 -28.79
C GLY A 7 -23.04 3.83 -27.96
N PHE A 8 -23.28 4.86 -27.15
CA PHE A 8 -22.30 5.27 -26.15
C PHE A 8 -22.07 4.10 -25.18
N ASP A 9 -20.90 3.48 -25.26
CA ASP A 9 -20.45 2.51 -24.27
C ASP A 9 -20.34 3.21 -22.92
N ARG A 10 -21.23 2.85 -22.00
CA ARG A 10 -21.13 3.29 -20.61
C ARG A 10 -19.99 2.51 -19.95
N LYS A 11 -18.76 3.04 -19.95
CA LYS A 11 -17.75 2.61 -18.97
C LYS A 11 -18.29 3.01 -17.59
N LYS A 12 -18.77 2.04 -16.81
CA LYS A 12 -19.27 2.28 -15.45
C LYS A 12 -18.12 2.87 -14.64
N ARG A 13 -18.27 4.10 -14.14
CA ARG A 13 -17.29 4.71 -13.22
C ARG A 13 -17.05 3.74 -12.06
N GLY A 14 -15.79 3.35 -11.85
CA GLY A 14 -15.38 2.38 -10.83
C GLY A 14 -15.35 0.91 -11.26
N TYR A 15 -15.67 0.56 -12.51
CA TYR A 15 -15.36 -0.77 -13.05
C TYR A 15 -13.97 -0.74 -13.69
N ARG A 16 -13.05 -1.49 -13.08
CA ARG A 16 -11.65 -1.64 -13.49
C ARG A 16 -11.49 -2.97 -14.20
N ASP A 17 -10.99 -2.94 -15.43
CA ASP A 17 -10.57 -4.17 -16.11
C ASP A 17 -9.21 -4.60 -15.54
N ILE A 18 -9.19 -5.76 -14.88
CA ILE A 18 -8.00 -6.31 -14.26
C ILE A 18 -6.88 -6.64 -15.28
N ASN A 19 -7.22 -6.75 -16.57
CA ASN A 19 -6.25 -7.03 -17.62
C ASN A 19 -5.60 -5.77 -18.21
N GLU A 20 -6.15 -4.58 -17.94
CA GLU A 20 -5.62 -3.29 -18.42
C GLU A 20 -4.60 -2.67 -17.44
N ILE A 21 -4.28 -3.36 -16.34
CA ILE A 21 -3.43 -2.82 -15.27
C ILE A 21 -1.95 -3.02 -15.60
N ASP A 22 -1.30 -1.98 -16.14
CA ASP A 22 0.15 -1.99 -16.41
C ASP A 22 0.93 -1.39 -15.23
N ILE A 23 0.92 -2.08 -14.09
CA ILE A 23 1.76 -1.71 -12.94
C ILE A 23 2.98 -2.62 -12.92
N ASN A 24 4.07 -2.13 -13.51
CA ASN A 24 5.37 -2.79 -13.45
C ASN A 24 6.02 -2.56 -12.08
N MET A 25 5.63 -3.37 -11.10
CA MET A 25 6.21 -3.37 -9.76
C MET A 25 7.26 -4.49 -9.64
N ASN A 26 8.52 -4.11 -9.52
CA ASN A 26 9.67 -5.04 -9.45
C ASN A 26 9.79 -5.78 -8.11
N ASP A 27 8.85 -5.60 -7.18
CA ASP A 27 8.81 -6.30 -5.90
C ASP A 27 8.39 -7.78 -6.13
N PRO A 28 9.23 -8.77 -5.79
CA PRO A 28 8.93 -10.19 -5.98
C PRO A 28 7.66 -10.68 -5.26
N LEU A 29 7.26 -10.01 -4.18
CA LEU A 29 6.10 -10.35 -3.36
C LEU A 29 4.83 -9.59 -3.76
N PHE A 30 4.90 -8.64 -4.69
CA PHE A 30 3.75 -7.82 -5.11
C PHE A 30 2.55 -8.66 -5.53
N THR A 31 2.78 -9.75 -6.28
CA THR A 31 1.71 -10.67 -6.74
C THR A 31 0.93 -11.31 -5.59
N LYS A 32 1.49 -11.35 -4.38
CA LYS A 32 0.85 -11.90 -3.18
C LYS A 32 0.06 -10.86 -2.39
N GLN A 33 0.22 -9.57 -2.69
CA GLN A 33 -0.43 -8.45 -1.99
C GLN A 33 -1.84 -8.21 -2.56
N TRP A 34 -2.75 -9.14 -2.28
CA TRP A 34 -4.15 -9.10 -2.77
C TRP A 34 -4.89 -7.80 -2.45
N TYR A 35 -4.53 -7.14 -1.35
CA TYR A 35 -5.16 -5.88 -0.92
C TYR A 35 -4.85 -4.70 -1.86
N LEU A 36 -3.78 -4.79 -2.66
CA LEU A 36 -3.43 -3.75 -3.64
C LEU A 36 -4.10 -4.01 -4.99
N ILE A 37 -3.98 -5.25 -5.49
CA ILE A 37 -4.58 -5.71 -6.74
C ILE A 37 -5.06 -7.15 -6.54
N ASN A 38 -6.37 -7.37 -6.55
CA ASN A 38 -6.95 -8.69 -6.40
C ASN A 38 -7.34 -9.25 -7.79
N THR A 39 -6.55 -10.19 -8.29
CA THR A 39 -6.80 -10.94 -9.53
C THR A 39 -7.48 -12.29 -9.26
N GLY A 40 -7.90 -12.55 -8.03
CA GLY A 40 -8.36 -13.86 -7.56
C GLY A 40 -7.22 -14.73 -7.03
N GLN A 41 -6.07 -14.14 -6.72
CA GLN A 41 -4.99 -14.87 -6.06
C GLN A 41 -5.44 -15.31 -4.66
N ALA A 42 -5.11 -16.55 -4.28
CA ALA A 42 -5.52 -17.17 -3.01
C ALA A 42 -7.04 -17.32 -2.83
N ASP A 43 -7.75 -17.74 -3.89
CA ASP A 43 -9.20 -18.00 -3.88
C ASP A 43 -10.06 -16.77 -3.50
N GLY A 44 -9.48 -15.57 -3.65
CA GLY A 44 -10.18 -14.31 -3.47
C GLY A 44 -11.17 -14.01 -4.59
N THR A 45 -12.10 -13.07 -4.33
CA THR A 45 -12.98 -12.54 -5.38
C THR A 45 -12.24 -11.41 -6.13
N PRO A 46 -11.99 -11.54 -7.44
CA PRO A 46 -11.29 -10.51 -8.21
C PRO A 46 -11.95 -9.13 -8.09
N GLY A 47 -11.13 -8.09 -7.98
CA GLY A 47 -11.57 -6.70 -7.82
C GLY A 47 -12.00 -6.29 -6.41
N LEU A 48 -12.04 -7.21 -5.44
CA LEU A 48 -12.14 -6.85 -4.02
C LEU A 48 -10.76 -6.52 -3.45
N ASP A 49 -10.29 -5.31 -3.77
CA ASP A 49 -9.05 -4.69 -3.31
C ASP A 49 -9.27 -3.20 -2.94
N LEU A 50 -8.21 -2.48 -2.58
CA LEU A 50 -8.27 -1.06 -2.22
C LEU A 50 -8.44 -0.11 -3.44
N ASN A 51 -8.44 -0.63 -4.66
CA ASN A 51 -8.51 0.13 -5.92
C ASN A 51 -7.47 1.27 -6.01
N VAL A 52 -6.24 1.04 -5.52
CA VAL A 52 -5.17 2.07 -5.43
C VAL A 52 -4.43 2.32 -6.74
N ALA A 53 -4.51 1.38 -7.68
CA ALA A 53 -3.77 1.40 -8.93
C ALA A 53 -4.06 2.64 -9.80
N GLU A 54 -5.33 3.04 -9.92
CA GLU A 54 -5.71 4.26 -10.67
C GLU A 54 -5.08 5.51 -10.04
N ALA A 55 -4.98 5.55 -8.70
CA ALA A 55 -4.31 6.64 -8.01
C ALA A 55 -2.80 6.68 -8.34
N TRP A 56 -2.16 5.53 -8.45
CA TRP A 56 -0.73 5.44 -8.84
C TRP A 56 -0.49 5.81 -10.29
N GLU A 57 -1.37 5.43 -11.22
CA GLU A 57 -1.32 5.86 -12.63
C GLU A 57 -1.45 7.38 -12.76
N LEU A 58 -2.23 8.01 -11.88
CA LEU A 58 -2.35 9.46 -11.75
C LEU A 58 -1.16 10.12 -11.00
N GLY A 59 -0.21 9.32 -10.50
CA GLY A 59 0.99 9.78 -9.80
C GLY A 59 0.81 10.06 -8.31
N TYR A 60 -0.33 9.69 -7.71
CA TYR A 60 -0.57 9.87 -6.27
C TYR A 60 0.06 8.73 -5.47
N THR A 61 1.24 8.97 -4.89
CA THR A 61 2.01 7.94 -4.16
C THR A 61 2.08 8.14 -2.65
N GLY A 62 1.53 9.25 -2.13
CA GLY A 62 1.69 9.66 -0.73
C GLY A 62 2.95 10.50 -0.46
N LYS A 63 3.74 10.83 -1.48
CA LYS A 63 4.92 11.71 -1.34
C LYS A 63 4.56 13.04 -0.66
N GLY A 64 5.31 13.39 0.39
CA GLY A 64 5.10 14.61 1.18
C GLY A 64 4.15 14.43 2.37
N VAL A 65 3.56 13.24 2.55
CA VAL A 65 2.79 12.89 3.75
C VAL A 65 3.67 12.11 4.71
N THR A 66 3.63 12.46 6.01
CA THR A 66 4.26 11.67 7.08
C THR A 66 3.17 10.99 7.91
N ILE A 67 3.30 9.69 8.13
CA ILE A 67 2.37 8.87 8.91
C ILE A 67 3.08 8.43 10.18
N GLY A 68 2.49 8.74 11.35
CA GLY A 68 2.95 8.22 12.63
C GLY A 68 2.30 6.88 12.95
N ILE A 69 3.11 5.89 13.31
CA ILE A 69 2.65 4.55 13.73
C ILE A 69 2.96 4.42 15.22
N MET A 70 1.91 4.27 16.04
CA MET A 70 2.05 4.01 17.48
C MET A 70 1.97 2.51 17.72
N ASP A 71 3.13 1.86 17.88
CA ASP A 71 3.27 0.42 18.04
C ASP A 71 4.50 0.10 18.93
N ASP A 72 4.96 -1.16 18.92
CA ASP A 72 6.12 -1.64 19.68
C ASP A 72 7.48 -1.23 19.11
N GLY A 73 7.52 -0.72 17.89
CA GLY A 73 8.72 -0.22 17.23
C GLY A 73 8.61 -0.26 15.71
N ILE A 74 9.70 0.12 15.04
CA ILE A 74 9.86 0.05 13.59
C ILE A 74 11.29 -0.33 13.25
N ASP A 75 11.48 -1.40 12.48
CA ASP A 75 12.78 -1.73 11.90
C ASP A 75 13.10 -0.73 10.77
N TYR A 76 13.56 0.46 11.16
CA TYR A 76 13.92 1.54 10.24
C TYR A 76 15.17 1.23 9.40
N LEU A 77 15.86 0.09 9.63
CA LEU A 77 16.98 -0.37 8.82
C LEU A 77 16.55 -1.37 7.74
N HIS A 78 15.30 -1.84 7.76
CA HIS A 78 14.77 -2.74 6.75
C HIS A 78 14.83 -2.09 5.35
N PRO A 79 15.31 -2.78 4.30
CA PRO A 79 15.50 -2.20 2.97
C PRO A 79 14.23 -1.57 2.38
N ASP A 80 13.06 -2.15 2.66
CA ASP A 80 11.77 -1.61 2.19
C ASP A 80 11.24 -0.41 3.01
N LEU A 81 11.83 -0.10 4.17
CA LEU A 81 11.38 0.97 5.06
C LEU A 81 12.40 2.12 5.18
N ALA A 82 13.70 1.81 5.14
CA ALA A 82 14.78 2.75 5.44
C ALA A 82 14.74 4.03 4.59
N SER A 83 14.33 3.92 3.33
CA SER A 83 14.23 5.08 2.42
C SER A 83 13.07 6.02 2.74
N ASN A 84 12.04 5.55 3.44
CA ASN A 84 10.83 6.29 3.78
C ASN A 84 10.73 6.64 5.27
N TYR A 85 11.71 6.23 6.08
CA TYR A 85 11.73 6.52 7.51
C TYR A 85 11.99 8.01 7.80
N ASN A 86 11.26 8.57 8.75
CA ASN A 86 11.44 9.95 9.22
C ASN A 86 11.86 9.95 10.70
N ALA A 87 13.16 10.15 10.95
CA ALA A 87 13.74 10.17 12.29
C ALA A 87 13.24 11.34 13.16
N GLU A 88 12.95 12.51 12.56
CA GLU A 88 12.45 13.67 13.30
C GLU A 88 11.03 13.46 13.82
N ALA A 89 10.26 12.59 13.16
CA ALA A 89 8.90 12.23 13.53
C ALA A 89 8.82 10.95 14.37
N SER A 90 9.96 10.42 14.83
CA SER A 90 10.05 9.11 15.48
C SER A 90 10.61 9.22 16.90
N TYR A 91 10.05 8.43 17.82
CA TYR A 91 10.48 8.41 19.22
C TYR A 91 10.11 7.08 19.89
N ASP A 92 11.02 6.53 20.68
CA ASP A 92 10.78 5.39 21.55
C ASP A 92 10.41 5.89 22.95
N PHE A 93 9.12 5.80 23.30
CA PHE A 93 8.64 6.14 24.64
C PHE A 93 8.98 5.08 25.70
N SER A 94 9.21 3.84 25.28
CA SER A 94 9.58 2.74 26.17
C SER A 94 11.05 2.87 26.59
N GLY A 95 11.95 3.07 25.64
CA GLY A 95 13.38 3.31 25.89
C GLY A 95 13.72 4.75 26.29
N ASN A 96 12.79 5.70 26.09
CA ASN A 96 12.99 7.13 26.26
C ASN A 96 14.19 7.65 25.44
N ASP A 97 14.23 7.28 24.16
CA ASP A 97 15.30 7.60 23.23
C ASP A 97 14.75 7.77 21.79
N PRO A 98 15.50 8.37 20.85
CA PRO A 98 15.01 8.62 19.50
C PRO A 98 15.10 7.41 18.56
N TYR A 99 15.41 6.20 19.05
CA TYR A 99 15.65 5.00 18.25
C TYR A 99 14.57 3.94 18.51
N PRO A 100 13.43 4.00 17.79
CA PRO A 100 12.33 3.04 17.94
C PRO A 100 12.63 1.69 17.26
N TYR A 101 13.87 1.21 17.33
CA TYR A 101 14.23 -0.09 16.78
C TYR A 101 13.58 -1.20 17.64
N PRO A 102 12.94 -2.22 17.05
CA PRO A 102 12.24 -3.25 17.80
C PRO A 102 13.20 -3.98 18.75
N ARG A 103 12.80 -4.10 20.02
CA ARG A 103 13.54 -4.85 21.03
C ARG A 103 12.72 -6.06 21.41
N TYR A 104 13.17 -7.25 21.00
CA TYR A 104 12.52 -8.52 21.33
C TYR A 104 12.83 -9.00 22.76
N THR A 105 12.87 -8.08 23.72
CA THR A 105 12.92 -8.48 25.13
C THR A 105 11.52 -8.92 25.52
N ASP A 106 11.39 -10.17 25.96
CA ASP A 106 10.15 -10.85 26.38
C ASP A 106 9.63 -10.32 27.74
N ASP A 107 9.66 -9.00 27.92
CA ASP A 107 9.18 -8.33 29.12
C ASP A 107 7.89 -7.60 28.76
N TRP A 108 6.79 -8.26 29.12
CA TRP A 108 5.38 -7.89 28.99
C TRP A 108 5.10 -6.48 29.56
N PHE A 109 5.50 -5.43 28.86
CA PHE A 109 5.59 -4.03 29.30
C PHE A 109 6.78 -3.79 30.24
N ASN A 110 7.68 -2.88 29.85
CA ASN A 110 8.60 -2.18 30.74
C ASN A 110 7.97 -1.96 32.13
N ARG A 111 8.52 -2.62 33.16
CA ARG A 111 8.27 -2.25 34.56
C ARG A 111 8.99 -0.97 34.93
#